data_AF-A0A7V4CMK7-F1
#
_entry.id   AF-A0A7V4CMK7-F1
#
_cell.length_a   1.000
_cell.length_b   1.000
_cell.length_c   1.000
_cell.angle_alpha   90.00
_cell.angle_beta   90.00
_cell.angle_gamma   90.00
#
_symmetry.space_group_name_H-M   'P 1'
#
loop_
_entity.id
_entity.type
_entity.pdbx_description
1 polymer ?
#
loop_
_entity_poly.entity_id
_entity_poly.type
_entity_poly.pdbx_seq_one_letter_code
_entity_poly.pdbx_strand_id
1 'polypeptide(L)'
;MKFAELIEIWQNTNLEFSEIILAQEMIETGRDPEKVKQVLSNLLRVMLEEAEKNFGKRFETLTGLTGDNAYKLANVKPRMMSNFNHIAMVVALSMGESNASMGRIVACPTAGSCGVVPGVAYALWEVEKANFDDLLKAFIVASGIGNVVAKRATLSGAAGGCQAEIGTATAMASGLLTYYYSKDPIRVGHAAALALKALMGLVCDPVGGFVEVPCVKRNGNAVNVAIAT
;
A
#
# COMPACT_ATOMS: atom_id res chain seq x y z
N MET A 1 -17.39 5.08 -11.64
CA MET A 1 -17.39 4.14 -10.50
C MET A 1 -17.25 4.87 -9.18
N LYS A 2 -18.02 4.45 -8.17
CA LYS A 2 -17.87 4.80 -6.75
C LYS A 2 -17.61 3.54 -5.93
N PHE A 3 -16.92 3.67 -4.80
CA PHE A 3 -16.76 2.54 -3.88
C PHE A 3 -18.10 2.04 -3.33
N ALA A 4 -19.07 2.94 -3.12
CA ALA A 4 -20.42 2.58 -2.71
C ALA A 4 -21.12 1.65 -3.72
N GLU A 5 -20.91 1.84 -5.02
CA GLU A 5 -21.48 0.97 -6.06
C GLU A 5 -20.91 -0.46 -5.95
N LEU A 6 -19.62 -0.62 -5.62
CA LEU A 6 -19.01 -1.93 -5.38
C LEU A 6 -19.63 -2.63 -4.15
N ILE A 7 -19.90 -1.87 -3.08
CA ILE A 7 -20.55 -2.39 -1.88
C ILE A 7 -22.00 -2.81 -2.19
N GLU A 8 -22.73 -2.02 -2.97
CA GLU A 8 -24.09 -2.38 -3.39
C GLU A 8 -24.11 -3.66 -4.22
N ILE A 9 -23.15 -3.84 -5.15
CA ILE A 9 -23.01 -5.09 -5.89
C ILE A 9 -22.73 -6.25 -4.92
N TRP A 10 -21.85 -6.06 -3.95
CA TRP A 10 -21.56 -7.07 -2.94
C TRP A 10 -22.77 -7.44 -2.07
N GLN A 11 -23.58 -6.47 -1.66
CA GLN A 11 -24.80 -6.74 -0.88
C GLN A 11 -25.87 -7.49 -1.69
N ASN A 12 -25.93 -7.24 -2.99
CA ASN A 12 -26.92 -7.84 -3.88
C ASN A 12 -26.42 -9.14 -4.54
N THR A 13 -25.19 -9.55 -4.29
CA THR A 13 -24.59 -10.78 -4.82
C THR A 13 -24.09 -11.65 -3.69
N ASN A 14 -23.86 -12.94 -3.95
CA ASN A 14 -23.19 -13.84 -3.00
C ASN A 14 -21.72 -14.06 -3.38
N LEU A 15 -21.12 -13.07 -4.05
CA LEU A 15 -19.75 -13.14 -4.56
C LEU A 15 -18.77 -12.59 -3.54
N GLU A 16 -17.56 -13.14 -3.54
CA GLU A 16 -16.46 -12.57 -2.79
C GLU A 16 -16.09 -11.18 -3.34
N PHE A 17 -15.75 -10.23 -2.46
CA PHE A 17 -15.52 -8.84 -2.87
C PHE A 17 -14.32 -8.68 -3.82
N SER A 18 -13.28 -9.50 -3.66
CA SER A 18 -12.14 -9.56 -4.59
C SER A 18 -12.57 -9.95 -6.01
N GLU A 19 -13.50 -10.89 -6.15
CA GLU A 19 -14.05 -11.33 -7.44
C GLU A 19 -14.93 -10.25 -8.07
N ILE A 20 -15.68 -9.49 -7.25
CA ILE A 20 -16.43 -8.31 -7.71
C ILE A 20 -15.48 -7.26 -8.31
N ILE A 21 -14.34 -7.01 -7.68
CA ILE A 21 -13.34 -6.05 -8.19
C ILE A 21 -12.74 -6.53 -9.52
N LEU A 22 -12.44 -7.82 -9.66
CA LEU A 22 -11.95 -8.38 -10.92
C LEU A 22 -13.01 -8.34 -12.03
N ALA A 23 -14.25 -8.70 -11.72
CA ALA A 23 -15.37 -8.60 -12.65
C ALA A 23 -15.59 -7.15 -13.10
N GLN A 24 -15.42 -6.21 -12.18
CA GLN A 24 -15.57 -4.81 -12.48
C GLN A 24 -14.47 -4.29 -13.42
N GLU A 25 -13.22 -4.71 -13.19
CA GLU A 25 -12.10 -4.40 -14.08
C GLU A 25 -12.32 -4.98 -15.49
N MET A 26 -12.91 -6.17 -15.60
CA MET A 26 -13.31 -6.77 -16.87
C MET A 26 -14.38 -5.93 -17.58
N ILE A 27 -15.42 -5.48 -16.87
CA ILE A 27 -16.49 -4.65 -17.44
C ILE A 27 -15.91 -3.33 -17.99
N GLU A 28 -14.94 -2.75 -17.31
CA GLU A 28 -14.39 -1.44 -17.68
C GLU A 28 -13.29 -1.50 -18.74
N THR A 29 -12.49 -2.58 -18.77
CA THR A 29 -11.30 -2.66 -19.63
C THR A 29 -11.34 -3.80 -20.64
N GLY A 30 -12.30 -4.71 -20.54
CA GLY A 30 -12.37 -5.94 -21.33
C GLY A 30 -11.30 -6.97 -20.97
N ARG A 31 -10.49 -6.75 -19.92
CA ARG A 31 -9.45 -7.68 -19.50
C ARG A 31 -10.04 -8.90 -18.80
N ASP A 32 -9.48 -10.06 -19.10
CA ASP A 32 -9.84 -11.33 -18.49
C ASP A 32 -9.53 -11.32 -16.98
N PRO A 33 -10.53 -11.53 -16.09
CA PRO A 33 -10.36 -11.58 -14.64
C PRO A 33 -9.23 -12.50 -14.18
N GLU A 34 -9.09 -13.67 -14.80
CA GLU A 34 -8.10 -14.66 -14.39
C GLU A 34 -6.68 -14.20 -14.73
N LYS A 35 -6.50 -13.54 -15.89
CA LYS A 35 -5.22 -12.93 -16.25
C LYS A 35 -4.87 -11.76 -15.35
N VAL A 36 -5.85 -10.93 -14.98
CA VAL A 36 -5.63 -9.82 -14.03
C VAL A 36 -5.22 -10.37 -12.67
N LYS A 37 -5.89 -11.42 -12.19
CA LYS A 37 -5.55 -12.11 -10.93
C LYS A 37 -4.13 -12.67 -10.97
N GLN A 38 -3.71 -13.29 -12.07
CA GLN A 38 -2.34 -13.78 -12.26
C GLN A 38 -1.30 -12.65 -12.24
N VAL A 39 -1.58 -11.52 -12.87
CA VAL A 39 -0.69 -10.34 -12.82
C VAL A 39 -0.57 -9.82 -11.38
N LEU A 40 -1.69 -9.67 -10.67
CA LEU A 40 -1.69 -9.22 -9.28
C LEU A 40 -0.98 -10.20 -8.34
N SER A 41 -1.13 -11.52 -8.58
CA SER A 41 -0.40 -12.57 -7.88
C SER A 41 1.12 -12.42 -8.07
N ASN A 42 1.57 -12.21 -9.30
CA ASN A 42 2.99 -11.98 -9.59
C ASN A 42 3.52 -10.69 -8.95
N LEU A 43 2.73 -9.61 -8.97
CA LEU A 43 3.10 -8.35 -8.31
C LEU A 43 3.22 -8.53 -6.80
N LEU A 44 2.29 -9.27 -6.17
CA LEU A 44 2.36 -9.56 -4.73
C LEU A 44 3.59 -10.41 -4.38
N ARG A 45 3.97 -11.40 -5.22
CA ARG A 45 5.20 -12.17 -5.02
C ARG A 45 6.43 -11.28 -5.07
N VAL A 46 6.58 -10.49 -6.13
CA VAL A 46 7.70 -9.55 -6.28
C VAL A 46 7.73 -8.55 -5.13
N MET A 47 6.57 -8.09 -4.65
CA MET A 47 6.45 -7.20 -3.50
C MET A 47 7.01 -7.84 -2.23
N LEU A 48 6.64 -9.08 -1.91
CA LEU A 48 7.13 -9.79 -0.73
C LEU A 48 8.61 -10.12 -0.85
N GLU A 49 9.06 -10.57 -2.02
CA GLU A 49 10.46 -10.89 -2.31
C GLU A 49 11.37 -9.66 -2.17
N GLU A 50 11.00 -8.53 -2.77
CA GLU A 50 11.79 -7.30 -2.65
C GLU A 50 11.70 -6.71 -1.24
N ALA A 51 10.58 -6.85 -0.53
CA ALA A 51 10.48 -6.43 0.87
C ALA A 51 11.45 -7.24 1.77
N GLU A 52 11.48 -8.57 1.62
CA GLU A 52 12.40 -9.44 2.35
C GLU A 52 13.86 -9.15 2.00
N LYS A 53 14.15 -9.10 0.70
CA LYS A 53 15.50 -8.84 0.19
C LYS A 53 16.03 -7.50 0.67
N ASN A 54 15.20 -6.47 0.79
CA ASN A 54 15.64 -5.12 1.13
C ASN A 54 15.49 -4.79 2.63
N PHE A 55 14.93 -5.70 3.43
CA PHE A 55 14.62 -5.48 4.83
C PHE A 55 15.83 -4.98 5.63
N GLY A 56 15.74 -3.75 6.14
CA GLY A 56 16.74 -3.17 7.03
C GLY A 56 18.13 -2.99 6.40
N LYS A 57 18.26 -3.00 5.08
CA LYS A 57 19.54 -2.76 4.39
C LYS A 57 19.91 -1.28 4.39
N ARG A 58 21.20 -1.02 4.18
CA ARG A 58 21.70 0.31 3.82
C ARG A 58 21.67 0.47 2.31
N PHE A 59 21.41 1.70 1.89
CA PHE A 59 21.32 2.09 0.49
C PHE A 59 22.17 3.33 0.26
N GLU A 60 22.80 3.40 -0.91
CA GLU A 60 23.42 4.62 -1.42
C GLU A 60 22.41 5.32 -2.31
N THR A 61 21.94 6.48 -1.88
CA THR A 61 20.88 7.26 -2.54
C THR A 61 21.48 8.44 -3.28
N LEU A 62 20.74 9.01 -4.23
CA LEU A 62 21.25 10.05 -5.11
C LEU A 62 21.81 11.27 -4.35
N THR A 63 21.13 11.70 -3.29
CA THR A 63 21.56 12.86 -2.48
C THR A 63 22.27 12.48 -1.18
N GLY A 64 22.17 11.21 -0.75
CA GLY A 64 22.66 10.76 0.55
C GLY A 64 21.83 11.26 1.75
N LEU A 65 20.67 11.91 1.52
CA LEU A 65 19.79 12.40 2.59
C LEU A 65 18.92 11.28 3.20
N THR A 66 18.89 10.12 2.55
CA THR A 66 18.26 8.89 3.02
C THR A 66 19.13 7.68 2.68
N GLY A 67 18.78 6.48 3.16
CA GLY A 67 19.49 5.24 2.85
C GLY A 67 19.96 4.45 4.06
N ASP A 68 19.75 4.96 5.28
CA ASP A 68 20.05 4.20 6.51
C ASP A 68 18.91 4.24 7.54
N ASN A 69 17.73 4.77 7.18
CA ASN A 69 16.60 4.88 8.11
C ASN A 69 16.02 3.50 8.41
N ALA A 70 15.84 2.66 7.39
CA ALA A 70 15.37 1.30 7.58
C ALA A 70 16.37 0.48 8.39
N TYR A 71 17.67 0.58 8.07
CA TYR A 71 18.74 -0.05 8.83
C TYR A 71 18.72 0.37 10.31
N LYS A 72 18.67 1.67 10.60
CA LYS A 72 18.60 2.18 11.98
C LYS A 72 17.37 1.64 12.71
N LEU A 73 16.20 1.65 12.05
CA LEU A 73 14.97 1.17 12.67
C LEU A 73 15.00 -0.35 12.91
N ALA A 74 15.51 -1.15 11.97
CA ALA A 74 15.60 -2.60 12.11
C ALA A 74 16.50 -3.05 13.28
N ASN A 75 17.48 -2.22 13.65
CA ASN A 75 18.43 -2.51 14.72
C ASN A 75 18.00 -1.98 16.10
N VAL A 76 16.78 -1.45 16.24
CA VAL A 76 16.24 -1.02 17.54
C VAL A 76 15.07 -1.89 17.98
N LYS A 77 15.05 -2.25 19.27
CA LYS A 77 13.89 -2.94 19.85
C LYS A 77 12.75 -1.93 20.08
N PRO A 78 11.57 -2.11 19.47
CA PRO A 78 10.45 -1.20 19.69
C PRO A 78 9.98 -1.25 21.15
N ARG A 79 9.71 -0.06 21.73
CA ARG A 79 9.16 0.05 23.10
C ARG A 79 7.65 0.33 23.13
N MET A 80 7.16 1.11 22.17
CA MET A 80 5.78 1.60 22.12
C MET A 80 4.97 1.03 20.94
N MET A 81 5.59 0.21 20.10
CA MET A 81 4.98 -0.36 18.90
C MET A 81 4.93 -1.87 19.02
N SER A 82 3.87 -2.48 18.47
CA SER A 82 3.81 -3.93 18.31
C SER A 82 4.89 -4.41 17.34
N ASN A 83 5.19 -5.72 17.37
CA ASN A 83 6.08 -6.33 16.38
C ASN A 83 5.57 -6.11 14.95
N PHE A 84 4.25 -6.21 14.73
CA PHE A 84 3.61 -5.96 13.44
C PHE A 84 3.90 -4.55 12.92
N ASN A 85 3.63 -3.52 13.75
CA ASN A 85 3.90 -2.12 13.40
C ASN A 85 5.38 -1.88 13.10
N HIS A 86 6.26 -2.50 13.88
CA HIS A 86 7.71 -2.36 13.71
C HIS A 86 8.18 -2.94 12.37
N ILE A 87 7.83 -4.20 12.07
CA ILE A 87 8.18 -4.86 10.81
C ILE A 87 7.60 -4.10 9.62
N ALA A 88 6.33 -3.69 9.70
CA ALA A 88 5.68 -2.93 8.64
C ALA A 88 6.40 -1.60 8.34
N MET A 89 6.83 -0.88 9.39
CA MET A 89 7.56 0.38 9.26
C MET A 89 8.97 0.19 8.69
N VAL A 90 9.69 -0.86 9.12
CA VAL A 90 11.01 -1.18 8.56
C VAL A 90 10.90 -1.47 7.06
N VAL A 91 9.91 -2.26 6.63
CA VAL A 91 9.68 -2.54 5.21
C VAL A 91 9.29 -1.29 4.44
N ALA A 92 8.39 -0.48 4.98
CA ALA A 92 7.95 0.74 4.30
C ALA A 92 9.12 1.72 4.05
N LEU A 93 10.03 1.85 5.03
CA LEU A 93 11.27 2.59 4.85
C LEU A 93 12.21 1.89 3.85
N SER A 94 12.40 0.58 3.98
CA SER A 94 13.31 -0.20 3.11
C SER A 94 12.93 -0.07 1.64
N MET A 95 11.64 -0.15 1.33
CA MET A 95 11.13 -0.01 -0.03
C MET A 95 11.23 1.43 -0.55
N GLY A 96 11.00 2.42 0.32
CA GLY A 96 11.23 3.83 -0.02
C GLY A 96 12.71 4.11 -0.32
N GLU A 97 13.63 3.55 0.47
CA GLU A 97 15.08 3.69 0.26
C GLU A 97 15.55 2.92 -0.97
N SER A 98 15.00 1.72 -1.23
CA SER A 98 15.21 1.00 -2.49
C SER A 98 14.80 1.84 -3.70
N ASN A 99 13.61 2.46 -3.67
CA ASN A 99 13.16 3.38 -4.72
C ASN A 99 14.10 4.58 -4.91
N ALA A 100 14.53 5.21 -3.80
CA ALA A 100 15.48 6.33 -3.83
C ALA A 100 16.85 5.97 -4.42
N SER A 101 17.20 4.68 -4.40
CA SER A 101 18.41 4.11 -5.01
C SER A 101 18.18 3.44 -6.36
N MET A 102 17.04 3.72 -7.02
CA MET A 102 16.65 3.13 -8.32
C MET A 102 16.56 1.60 -8.31
N GLY A 103 16.27 1.02 -7.14
CA GLY A 103 16.01 -0.40 -6.95
C GLY A 103 14.67 -0.84 -7.54
N ARG A 104 14.46 -2.15 -7.58
CA ARG A 104 13.21 -2.74 -8.06
C ARG A 104 12.10 -2.56 -7.02
N ILE A 105 10.98 -1.97 -7.42
CA ILE A 105 9.81 -1.74 -6.57
C ILE A 105 8.51 -2.15 -7.25
N VAL A 106 7.44 -2.28 -6.46
CA VAL A 106 6.06 -2.37 -6.95
C VAL A 106 5.35 -1.06 -6.62
N ALA A 107 4.90 -0.33 -7.63
CA ALA A 107 4.19 0.94 -7.45
C ALA A 107 2.83 0.70 -6.77
N CYS A 108 2.53 1.46 -5.73
CA CYS A 108 1.31 1.30 -4.91
C CYS A 108 0.85 2.64 -4.30
N PRO A 109 0.08 3.48 -5.01
CA PRO A 109 -0.15 3.43 -6.45
C PRO A 109 0.98 4.10 -7.26
N THR A 110 1.88 4.87 -6.64
CA THR A 110 3.04 5.49 -7.32
C THR A 110 4.35 4.92 -6.80
N ALA A 111 5.46 5.24 -7.48
CA ALA A 111 6.80 4.91 -7.00
C ALA A 111 7.12 5.62 -5.68
N GLY A 112 6.64 6.86 -5.49
CA GLY A 112 6.87 7.62 -4.26
C GLY A 112 6.16 7.07 -3.02
N SER A 113 5.09 6.29 -3.19
CA SER A 113 4.32 5.65 -2.12
C SER A 113 4.49 4.13 -2.06
N CYS A 114 5.53 3.59 -2.70
CA CYS A 114 5.73 2.16 -2.88
C CYS A 114 6.07 1.39 -1.60
N GLY A 115 6.16 2.02 -0.44
CA GLY A 115 6.46 1.36 0.83
C GLY A 115 5.24 1.02 1.68
N VAL A 116 4.12 1.74 1.53
CA VAL A 116 2.98 1.63 2.46
C VAL A 116 2.26 0.29 2.35
N VAL A 117 1.79 -0.07 1.15
CA VAL A 117 1.11 -1.35 0.92
C VAL A 117 2.04 -2.54 1.16
N PRO A 118 3.31 -2.55 0.66
CA PRO A 118 4.24 -3.63 0.98
C PRO A 118 4.54 -3.78 2.46
N GLY A 119 4.60 -2.68 3.21
CA GLY A 119 4.80 -2.74 4.66
C GLY A 119 3.72 -3.55 5.37
N VAL A 120 2.44 -3.29 5.08
CA VAL A 120 1.32 -4.05 5.64
C VAL A 120 1.29 -5.50 5.13
N ALA A 121 1.44 -5.69 3.82
CA ALA A 121 1.40 -7.02 3.21
C ALA A 121 2.52 -7.93 3.73
N TYR A 122 3.74 -7.41 3.84
CA TYR A 122 4.86 -8.15 4.38
C TYR A 122 4.73 -8.41 5.88
N ALA A 123 4.18 -7.47 6.67
CA ALA A 123 3.92 -7.73 8.08
C ALA A 123 2.87 -8.83 8.29
N LEU A 124 1.80 -8.87 7.47
CA LEU A 124 0.86 -9.99 7.46
C LEU A 124 1.54 -11.31 7.09
N TRP A 125 2.40 -11.30 6.07
CA TRP A 125 3.15 -12.47 5.64
C TRP A 125 4.11 -12.99 6.72
N GLU A 126 4.91 -12.10 7.30
CA GLU A 126 6.01 -12.49 8.18
C GLU A 126 5.60 -12.63 9.64
N VAL A 127 4.75 -11.74 10.17
CA VAL A 127 4.35 -11.77 11.58
C VAL A 127 3.14 -12.68 11.80
N GLU A 128 2.12 -12.55 10.95
CA GLU A 128 0.87 -13.30 11.09
C GLU A 128 0.87 -14.62 10.32
N LYS A 129 1.95 -14.90 9.56
CA LYS A 129 2.09 -16.09 8.70
C LYS A 129 0.88 -16.28 7.78
N ALA A 130 0.44 -15.17 7.19
CA ALA A 130 -0.76 -15.10 6.35
C ALA A 130 -0.72 -16.10 5.20
N ASN A 131 -1.87 -16.71 4.90
CA ASN A 131 -2.03 -17.52 3.70
C ASN A 131 -1.92 -16.63 2.44
N PHE A 132 -1.15 -17.09 1.45
CA PHE A 132 -0.90 -16.31 0.24
C PHE A 132 -2.18 -16.00 -0.54
N ASP A 133 -3.15 -16.92 -0.61
CA ASP A 133 -4.41 -16.73 -1.35
C ASP A 133 -5.30 -15.67 -0.67
N ASP A 134 -5.38 -15.70 0.67
CA ASP A 134 -6.09 -14.67 1.44
C ASP A 134 -5.44 -13.30 1.32
N LEU A 135 -4.10 -13.26 1.34
CA LEU A 135 -3.35 -12.02 1.13
C LEU A 135 -3.52 -11.50 -0.30
N LEU A 136 -3.57 -12.37 -1.31
CA LEU A 136 -3.84 -12.01 -2.69
C LEU A 136 -5.24 -11.41 -2.84
N LYS A 137 -6.26 -12.02 -2.22
CA LYS A 137 -7.63 -11.46 -2.21
C LYS A 137 -7.67 -10.09 -1.57
N ALA A 138 -6.98 -9.89 -0.45
CA ALA A 138 -6.86 -8.59 0.19
C ALA A 138 -6.10 -7.56 -0.69
N PHE A 139 -5.07 -8.00 -1.41
CA PHE A 139 -4.31 -7.16 -2.33
C PHE A 139 -5.16 -6.75 -3.56
N ILE A 140 -6.02 -7.63 -4.06
CA ILE A 140 -7.03 -7.30 -5.08
C ILE A 140 -8.00 -6.24 -4.55
N VAL A 141 -8.43 -6.36 -3.29
CA VAL A 141 -9.29 -5.33 -2.67
C VAL A 141 -8.60 -3.97 -2.57
N ALA A 142 -7.32 -3.98 -2.18
CA ALA A 142 -6.49 -2.78 -2.15
C ALA A 142 -6.37 -2.11 -3.53
N SER A 143 -6.19 -2.91 -4.60
CA SER A 143 -6.09 -2.37 -5.97
C SER A 143 -7.41 -1.74 -6.42
N GLY A 144 -8.56 -2.31 -6.02
CA GLY A 144 -9.88 -1.71 -6.24
C GLY A 144 -10.02 -0.31 -5.61
N ILE A 145 -9.55 -0.15 -4.36
CA ILE A 145 -9.52 1.17 -3.69
C ILE A 145 -8.68 2.17 -4.49
N GLY A 146 -7.47 1.77 -4.90
CA GLY A 146 -6.59 2.59 -5.72
C GLY A 146 -7.23 2.99 -7.06
N ASN A 147 -7.91 2.05 -7.72
CA ASN A 147 -8.61 2.29 -8.98
C ASN A 147 -9.75 3.30 -8.83
N VAL A 148 -10.53 3.23 -7.74
CA VAL A 148 -11.58 4.22 -7.46
C VAL A 148 -10.97 5.62 -7.31
N VAL A 149 -9.87 5.77 -6.57
CA VAL A 149 -9.21 7.08 -6.42
C VAL A 149 -8.66 7.57 -7.75
N ALA A 150 -8.00 6.70 -8.53
CA ALA A 150 -7.45 7.03 -9.84
C ALA A 150 -8.50 7.58 -10.81
N LYS A 151 -9.71 7.03 -10.78
CA LYS A 151 -10.81 7.42 -11.69
C LYS A 151 -11.57 8.67 -11.25
N ARG A 152 -11.60 8.95 -9.95
CA ARG A 152 -12.41 10.04 -9.38
C ARG A 152 -11.61 11.29 -9.03
N ALA A 153 -10.29 11.16 -8.92
CA ALA A 153 -9.40 12.22 -8.50
C ALA A 153 -8.10 12.13 -9.32
N THR A 154 -6.97 12.35 -8.68
CA THR A 154 -5.63 12.20 -9.25
C THR A 154 -4.79 11.33 -8.34
N LEU A 155 -3.81 10.64 -8.92
CA LEU A 155 -2.74 9.96 -8.19
C LEU A 155 -1.42 10.73 -8.26
N SER A 156 -1.39 11.85 -8.98
CA SER A 156 -0.17 12.63 -9.15
C SER A 156 0.07 13.51 -7.93
N GLY A 157 1.22 13.32 -7.28
CA GLY A 157 1.67 14.19 -6.20
C GLY A 157 1.76 15.65 -6.62
N ALA A 158 2.18 15.90 -7.87
CA ALA A 158 2.31 17.25 -8.42
C ALA A 158 0.95 17.94 -8.64
N ALA A 159 -0.12 17.17 -8.88
CA ALA A 159 -1.46 17.73 -9.12
C ALA A 159 -2.34 17.75 -7.87
N GLY A 160 -2.25 16.72 -7.02
CA GLY A 160 -3.14 16.51 -5.87
C GLY A 160 -2.46 16.55 -4.52
N GLY A 161 -1.16 16.90 -4.46
CA GLY A 161 -0.36 16.77 -3.25
C GLY A 161 -0.04 15.32 -2.90
N CYS A 162 0.77 15.11 -1.89
CA CYS A 162 1.20 13.78 -1.47
C CYS A 162 0.05 12.97 -0.84
N GLN A 163 -1.07 13.61 -0.47
CA GLN A 163 -2.32 12.91 -0.15
C GLN A 163 -2.82 12.02 -1.31
N ALA A 164 -2.55 12.42 -2.57
CA ALA A 164 -2.94 11.65 -3.75
C ALA A 164 -2.09 10.37 -3.93
N GLU A 165 -0.88 10.37 -3.39
CA GLU A 165 0.07 9.25 -3.47
C GLU A 165 0.08 8.45 -2.17
N ILE A 166 0.67 9.04 -1.13
CA ILE A 166 0.81 8.43 0.20
C ILE A 166 -0.56 8.26 0.86
N GLY A 167 -1.46 9.24 0.75
CA GLY A 167 -2.81 9.12 1.31
C GLY A 167 -3.60 7.98 0.66
N THR A 168 -3.56 7.87 -0.67
CA THR A 168 -4.16 6.75 -1.40
C THR A 168 -3.52 5.42 -1.03
N ALA A 169 -2.20 5.33 -0.97
CA ALA A 169 -1.49 4.12 -0.56
C ALA A 169 -1.86 3.69 0.86
N THR A 170 -2.06 4.65 1.76
CA THR A 170 -2.52 4.41 3.14
C THR A 170 -3.94 3.86 3.16
N ALA A 171 -4.85 4.43 2.36
CA ALA A 171 -6.20 3.92 2.21
C ALA A 171 -6.24 2.50 1.62
N MET A 172 -5.41 2.23 0.62
CA MET A 172 -5.23 0.90 0.04
C MET A 172 -4.71 -0.10 1.08
N ALA A 173 -3.70 0.27 1.86
CA ALA A 173 -3.10 -0.59 2.87
C ALA A 173 -4.04 -0.86 4.06
N SER A 174 -4.79 0.15 4.51
CA SER A 174 -5.83 -0.02 5.54
C SER A 174 -6.94 -0.94 5.04
N GLY A 175 -7.45 -0.71 3.83
CA GLY A 175 -8.45 -1.58 3.22
C GLY A 175 -7.98 -3.02 3.02
N LEU A 176 -6.70 -3.24 2.65
CA LEU A 176 -6.08 -4.56 2.59
C LEU A 176 -6.15 -5.26 3.95
N LEU A 177 -5.68 -4.59 5.01
CA LEU A 177 -5.63 -5.14 6.36
C LEU A 177 -7.04 -5.44 6.89
N THR A 178 -7.97 -4.50 6.73
CA THR A 178 -9.36 -4.67 7.16
C THR A 178 -10.04 -5.80 6.40
N TYR A 179 -9.84 -5.91 5.08
CA TYR A 179 -10.43 -6.99 4.31
C TYR A 179 -9.86 -8.35 4.74
N TYR A 180 -8.54 -8.44 4.95
CA TYR A 180 -7.88 -9.67 5.38
C TYR A 180 -8.53 -10.26 6.64
N TYR A 181 -8.80 -9.43 7.66
CA TYR A 181 -9.39 -9.88 8.92
C TYR A 181 -10.92 -9.98 8.92
N SER A 182 -11.62 -9.04 8.28
CA SER A 182 -13.08 -8.93 8.43
C SER A 182 -13.88 -9.54 7.28
N LYS A 183 -13.29 -9.61 6.08
CA LYS A 183 -13.97 -9.95 4.83
C LYS A 183 -15.26 -9.12 4.58
N ASP A 184 -15.35 -7.94 5.21
CA ASP A 184 -16.53 -7.06 5.20
C ASP A 184 -16.23 -5.77 4.40
N PRO A 185 -16.76 -5.62 3.18
CA PRO A 185 -16.51 -4.46 2.32
C PRO A 185 -16.99 -3.13 2.89
N ILE A 186 -17.99 -3.13 3.78
CA ILE A 186 -18.45 -1.90 4.44
C ILE A 186 -17.35 -1.41 5.39
N ARG A 187 -16.78 -2.32 6.20
CA ARG A 187 -15.64 -1.99 7.07
C ARG A 187 -14.43 -1.54 6.27
N VAL A 188 -14.14 -2.20 5.15
CA VAL A 188 -13.05 -1.79 4.23
C VAL A 188 -13.24 -0.35 3.75
N GLY A 189 -14.45 0.01 3.32
CA GLY A 189 -14.76 1.37 2.89
C GLY A 189 -14.56 2.41 4.00
N HIS A 190 -14.99 2.09 5.23
CA HIS A 190 -14.77 2.95 6.38
C HIS A 190 -13.27 3.11 6.72
N ALA A 191 -12.52 2.02 6.77
CA ALA A 191 -11.10 2.02 7.11
C ALA A 191 -10.29 2.83 6.07
N ALA A 192 -10.53 2.57 4.77
CA ALA A 192 -9.92 3.32 3.68
C ALA A 192 -10.24 4.84 3.76
N ALA A 193 -11.48 5.20 4.11
CA ALA A 193 -11.87 6.60 4.26
C ALA A 193 -11.22 7.26 5.48
N LEU A 194 -11.09 6.56 6.62
CA LEU A 194 -10.41 7.07 7.82
C LEU A 194 -8.92 7.27 7.56
N ALA A 195 -8.26 6.28 6.98
CA ALA A 195 -6.87 6.34 6.55
C ALA A 195 -6.59 7.54 5.62
N LEU A 196 -7.43 7.73 4.60
CA LEU A 196 -7.27 8.85 3.66
C LEU A 196 -7.44 10.21 4.37
N LYS A 197 -8.47 10.35 5.20
CA LYS A 197 -8.76 11.58 5.96
C LYS A 197 -7.63 11.98 6.90
N ALA A 198 -6.96 11.00 7.52
CA ALA A 198 -5.83 11.25 8.40
C ALA A 198 -4.63 11.92 7.69
N LEU A 199 -4.58 11.87 6.35
CA LEU A 199 -3.50 12.41 5.54
C LEU A 199 -3.97 13.47 4.53
N MET A 200 -5.20 13.98 4.67
CA MET A 200 -5.69 15.08 3.84
C MET A 200 -4.93 16.38 4.13
N GLY A 201 -4.67 17.16 3.08
CA GLY A 201 -3.87 18.39 3.14
C GLY A 201 -2.36 18.16 2.99
N LEU A 202 -1.91 16.92 2.81
CA LEU A 202 -0.48 16.62 2.70
C LEU A 202 0.10 17.12 1.36
N VAL A 203 0.93 18.15 1.43
CA VAL A 203 1.58 18.79 0.26
C VAL A 203 2.67 17.91 -0.36
N CYS A 204 2.91 18.03 -1.67
CA CYS A 204 4.05 17.41 -2.35
C CYS A 204 5.10 18.49 -2.68
N ASP A 205 6.05 18.69 -1.76
CA ASP A 205 7.17 19.62 -1.92
C ASP A 205 8.46 18.93 -1.38
N PRO A 206 9.03 17.99 -2.15
CA PRO A 206 10.22 17.27 -1.72
C PRO A 206 11.49 18.13 -1.84
N VAL A 207 12.43 17.90 -0.92
CA VAL A 207 13.72 18.60 -0.89
C VAL A 207 14.48 18.33 -2.19
N GLY A 208 14.80 19.40 -2.92
CA GLY A 208 15.51 19.32 -4.19
C GLY A 208 14.74 18.62 -5.32
N GLY A 209 13.44 18.37 -5.15
CA GLY A 209 12.64 17.64 -6.14
C GLY A 209 12.81 16.12 -6.09
N PHE A 210 13.62 15.58 -5.17
CA PHE A 210 13.97 14.15 -5.13
C PHE A 210 12.98 13.34 -4.29
N VAL A 211 12.71 12.10 -4.70
CA VAL A 211 11.82 11.17 -3.98
C VAL A 211 12.53 10.54 -2.78
N GLU A 212 13.10 11.38 -1.92
CA GLU A 212 13.86 11.00 -0.72
C GLU A 212 13.25 11.63 0.54
N VAL A 213 13.34 12.96 0.65
CA VAL A 213 12.86 13.72 1.80
C VAL A 213 11.72 14.62 1.36
N PRO A 214 10.52 14.52 1.95
CA PRO A 214 10.11 13.62 3.05
C PRO A 214 9.57 12.26 2.59
N CYS A 215 9.63 11.91 1.29
CA CYS A 215 8.92 10.78 0.70
C CYS A 215 9.18 9.43 1.40
N VAL A 216 10.43 9.08 1.68
CA VAL A 216 10.78 7.83 2.39
C VAL A 216 10.14 7.79 3.77
N LYS A 217 10.27 8.88 4.53
CA LYS A 217 9.77 8.97 5.91
C LYS A 217 8.24 8.98 5.94
N ARG A 218 7.60 9.55 4.90
CA ARG A 218 6.14 9.50 4.73
C ARG A 218 5.64 8.07 4.55
N ASN A 219 6.34 7.21 3.80
CA ASN A 219 6.00 5.78 3.73
C ASN A 219 6.02 5.12 5.11
N GLY A 220 7.10 5.33 5.88
CA GLY A 220 7.24 4.77 7.23
C GLY A 220 6.19 5.26 8.23
N ASN A 221 5.73 6.50 8.15
CA ASN A 221 4.66 6.99 9.03
C ASN A 221 3.27 6.54 8.55
N ALA A 222 3.03 6.60 7.24
CA ALA A 222 1.76 6.23 6.62
C ALA A 222 1.36 4.78 6.91
N VAL A 223 2.31 3.84 6.95
CA VAL A 223 1.98 2.45 7.28
C VAL A 223 1.35 2.31 8.67
N ASN A 224 1.78 3.12 9.65
CA ASN A 224 1.18 3.11 10.99
C ASN A 224 -0.19 3.77 11.02
N VAL A 225 -0.41 4.80 10.19
CA VAL A 225 -1.76 5.37 9.99
C VAL A 225 -2.68 4.28 9.44
N ALA A 226 -2.25 3.54 8.42
CA ALA A 226 -3.04 2.47 7.82
C ALA A 226 -3.38 1.34 8.81
N ILE A 227 -2.48 1.02 9.75
CA ILE A 227 -2.70 -0.01 10.78
C ILE A 227 -3.65 0.49 11.89
N ALA A 228 -3.63 1.78 12.19
CA ALA A 228 -4.39 2.35 13.31
C ALA A 228 -5.85 2.70 12.96
N THR A 229 -6.21 2.73 11.67
CA THR A 229 -7.53 3.13 11.15
C THR A 229 -8.31 1.95 10.59
#